data_AF-A0AAD5R569-F1
#
_entry.id   AF-A0AAD5R569-F1
#
_cell.length_a   1.000
_cell.length_b   1.000
_cell.length_c   1.000
_cell.angle_alpha   90.00
_cell.angle_beta   90.00
_cell.angle_gamma   90.00
#
_symmetry.space_group_name_H-M   'P 1'
#
loop_
_entity.id
_entity.type
_entity.pdbx_description
1 polymer ?
#
loop_
_entity_poly.entity_id
_entity_poly.type
_entity_poly.pdbx_seq_one_letter_code
_entity_poly.pdbx_strand_id
1 'polypeptide(L)'
;MRLSGKGVKRLNSAGYGDQYIHIKVTVPSHLNAEQRSLMLAWAATEKTKSGTVNGLEEYSAKFAGHSKQQQQGGESKNKKSEDNQSPKGESDTPESVDGDTSFLGKLKRTIFGS
;
A
#
# COMPACT_ATOMS: atom_id res chain seq x y z
N MET A 1 27.57 -11.60 -18.39
CA MET A 1 26.77 -11.69 -19.64
C MET A 1 27.70 -11.50 -20.84
N ARG A 2 27.38 -12.03 -22.04
CA ARG A 2 28.23 -11.92 -23.25
C ARG A 2 27.39 -11.45 -24.44
N LEU A 3 27.90 -10.47 -25.19
CA LEU A 3 27.38 -10.08 -26.50
C LEU A 3 28.36 -10.54 -27.59
N SER A 4 27.96 -11.56 -28.35
CA SER A 4 28.79 -12.12 -29.42
C SER A 4 29.07 -11.11 -30.52
N GLY A 5 30.32 -11.00 -30.98
CA GLY A 5 30.69 -10.11 -32.09
C GLY A 5 30.57 -8.60 -31.81
N LYS A 6 30.45 -8.18 -30.55
CA LYS A 6 30.39 -6.76 -30.12
C LYS A 6 31.67 -6.25 -29.45
N GLY A 7 32.71 -7.09 -29.36
CA GLY A 7 34.04 -6.71 -28.93
C GLY A 7 34.87 -6.08 -30.06
N VAL A 8 36.17 -5.93 -29.83
CA VAL A 8 37.10 -5.26 -30.76
C VAL A 8 37.24 -6.01 -32.09
N LYS A 9 37.39 -5.29 -33.21
CA LYS A 9 37.67 -5.88 -34.54
C LYS A 9 39.02 -6.60 -34.53
N ARG A 10 39.11 -7.76 -35.16
CA ARG A 10 40.36 -8.50 -35.31
C ARG A 10 41.22 -7.86 -36.42
N LEU A 11 42.54 -7.78 -36.21
CA LEU A 11 43.47 -7.19 -37.18
C LEU A 11 43.84 -8.18 -38.30
N ASN A 12 44.20 -9.41 -37.93
CA ASN A 12 44.73 -10.43 -38.84
C ASN A 12 43.68 -11.46 -39.29
N SER A 13 42.39 -11.21 -39.06
CA SER A 13 41.31 -12.09 -39.50
C SER A 13 40.01 -11.32 -39.71
N ALA A 14 39.06 -11.91 -40.42
CA ALA A 14 37.68 -11.41 -40.47
C ALA A 14 37.03 -11.43 -39.07
N GLY A 15 36.02 -10.57 -38.88
CA GLY A 15 35.14 -10.56 -37.71
C GLY A 15 35.61 -9.72 -36.51
N TYR A 16 34.84 -9.84 -35.44
CA TYR A 16 34.99 -9.11 -34.18
C TYR A 16 35.18 -10.09 -33.01
N GLY A 17 35.69 -9.60 -31.88
CA GLY A 17 35.62 -10.31 -30.59
C GLY A 17 34.25 -10.19 -29.95
N ASP A 18 34.12 -10.74 -28.74
CA ASP A 18 32.90 -10.64 -27.94
C ASP A 18 33.03 -9.55 -26.86
N GLN A 19 31.91 -8.93 -26.48
CA GLN A 19 31.86 -8.01 -25.36
C GLN A 19 31.37 -8.74 -24.10
N TYR A 20 32.15 -8.68 -23.03
CA TYR A 20 31.78 -9.24 -21.73
C TYR A 20 31.21 -8.14 -20.84
N ILE A 21 29.99 -8.35 -20.34
CA ILE A 21 29.26 -7.41 -19.49
C ILE A 21 29.24 -7.95 -18.06
N HIS A 22 29.82 -7.18 -17.14
CA HIS A 22 29.75 -7.40 -15.71
C HIS A 22 28.51 -6.67 -15.15
N ILE A 23 27.60 -7.41 -14.53
CA ILE A 23 26.39 -6.85 -13.91
C ILE A 23 26.67 -6.70 -12.42
N LYS A 24 26.67 -5.46 -11.91
CA LYS A 24 26.78 -5.17 -10.48
C LYS A 24 25.40 -4.73 -9.96
N VAL A 25 24.76 -5.59 -9.16
CA VAL A 25 23.55 -5.21 -8.43
C VAL A 25 23.96 -4.41 -7.19
N THR A 26 23.33 -3.27 -6.95
CA THR A 26 23.55 -2.42 -5.78
C THR A 26 22.23 -2.14 -5.09
N VAL A 27 22.15 -2.44 -3.79
CA VAL A 27 20.97 -2.14 -2.97
C VAL A 27 20.98 -0.65 -2.59
N PRO A 28 19.88 0.11 -2.78
CA PRO A 28 19.78 1.49 -2.30
C PRO A 28 19.88 1.57 -0.77
N SER A 29 20.66 2.51 -0.24
CA SER A 29 20.83 2.71 1.21
C SER A 29 19.68 3.48 1.86
N HIS A 30 18.92 4.23 1.08
CA HIS A 30 17.78 5.03 1.52
C HIS A 30 16.58 4.71 0.61
N LEU A 31 15.40 4.59 1.21
CA LEU A 31 14.14 4.26 0.54
C LEU A 31 13.06 5.26 0.94
N ASN A 32 12.20 5.64 0.00
CA ASN A 32 10.97 6.37 0.34
C ASN A 32 9.94 5.40 1.00
N ALA A 33 8.83 5.95 1.49
CA ALA A 33 7.81 5.17 2.20
C ALA A 33 7.19 4.05 1.33
N GLU A 34 6.98 4.30 0.05
CA GLU A 34 6.37 3.36 -0.91
C GLU A 34 7.33 2.22 -1.28
N GLN A 35 8.60 2.53 -1.54
CA GLN A 35 9.66 1.56 -1.78
C GLN A 35 9.83 0.65 -0.56
N ARG A 36 9.78 1.21 0.65
CA ARG A 36 9.85 0.44 1.89
C ARG A 36 8.62 -0.45 2.11
N SER A 37 7.41 0.04 1.84
CA SER A 37 6.20 -0.77 1.99
C SER A 37 6.14 -1.91 0.97
N LEU A 38 6.58 -1.69 -0.28
CA LEU A 38 6.72 -2.73 -1.30
C LEU A 38 7.74 -3.80 -0.92
N MET A 39 8.89 -3.42 -0.36
CA MET A 39 9.89 -4.40 0.10
C MET A 39 9.40 -5.23 1.30
N LEU A 40 8.65 -4.63 2.24
CA LEU A 40 8.05 -5.35 3.36
C LEU A 40 6.92 -6.28 2.89
N ALA A 41 6.08 -5.82 1.96
CA ALA A 41 5.03 -6.63 1.33
C ALA A 41 5.61 -7.88 0.65
N TRP A 42 6.67 -7.69 -0.16
CA TRP A 42 7.36 -8.80 -0.82
C TRP A 42 7.99 -9.76 0.20
N ALA A 43 8.70 -9.23 1.21
CA ALA A 43 9.33 -10.05 2.25
C ALA A 43 8.33 -10.90 3.04
N ALA A 44 7.09 -10.42 3.26
CA ALA A 44 6.03 -11.17 3.91
C ALA A 44 5.53 -12.39 3.09
N THR A 45 5.73 -12.39 1.77
CA THR A 45 5.31 -13.48 0.87
C THR A 45 6.39 -14.53 0.59
N GLU A 46 7.64 -14.27 0.98
CA GLU A 46 8.81 -15.03 0.52
C GLU A 46 9.11 -16.23 1.44
N LYS A 47 8.76 -17.43 0.95
CA LYS A 47 8.74 -18.67 1.73
C LYS A 47 10.12 -19.27 2.07
N THR A 48 11.20 -18.76 1.49
CA THR A 48 12.54 -19.38 1.52
C THR A 48 13.61 -18.41 2.02
N LYS A 49 13.36 -17.74 3.16
CA LYS A 49 14.31 -16.82 3.80
C LYS A 49 14.91 -17.41 5.07
N SER A 50 16.23 -17.26 5.21
CA SER A 50 16.98 -17.43 6.46
C SER A 50 17.55 -16.07 6.84
N GLY A 51 17.02 -15.47 7.90
CA GLY A 51 17.38 -14.11 8.35
C GLY A 51 16.17 -13.29 8.82
N THR A 52 16.44 -12.13 9.39
CA THR A 52 15.45 -11.20 9.96
C THR A 52 15.24 -9.98 9.04
N VAL A 53 14.02 -9.44 8.99
CA VAL A 53 13.67 -8.25 8.18
C VAL A 53 13.02 -7.19 9.08
N ASN A 54 13.78 -6.16 9.43
CA ASN A 54 13.38 -5.17 10.45
C ASN A 54 12.07 -4.43 10.10
N GLY A 55 11.02 -4.65 10.90
CA GLY A 55 9.70 -4.05 10.73
C GLY A 55 8.71 -4.92 9.95
N LEU A 56 9.08 -6.16 9.62
CA LEU A 56 8.17 -7.15 9.05
C LEU A 56 7.07 -7.55 10.06
N GLU A 57 7.38 -7.50 11.35
CA GLU A 57 6.49 -7.75 12.48
C GLU A 57 5.43 -6.65 12.60
N GLU A 58 5.84 -5.38 12.47
CA GLU A 58 4.93 -4.24 12.47
C GLU A 58 4.05 -4.22 11.20
N TYR A 59 4.64 -4.54 10.04
CA TYR A 59 3.92 -4.70 8.78
C TYR A 59 2.86 -5.82 8.88
N SER A 60 3.27 -7.02 9.27
CA SER A 60 2.37 -8.16 9.39
C SER A 60 1.29 -7.94 10.46
N ALA A 61 1.60 -7.33 11.61
CA ALA A 61 0.58 -6.95 12.59
C ALA A 61 -0.46 -5.98 12.01
N LYS A 62 -0.04 -5.00 11.19
CA LYS A 62 -0.95 -4.03 10.53
C LYS A 62 -1.79 -4.66 9.42
N PHE A 63 -1.26 -5.63 8.68
CA PHE A 63 -1.94 -6.21 7.49
C PHE A 63 -2.57 -7.59 7.70
N ALA A 64 -2.29 -8.31 8.80
CA ALA A 64 -2.93 -9.58 9.14
C ALA A 64 -4.45 -9.45 9.38
N GLY A 65 -4.95 -8.25 9.67
CA GLY A 65 -6.39 -7.98 9.74
C GLY A 65 -7.12 -8.13 8.38
N HIS A 66 -6.42 -8.03 7.25
CA HIS A 66 -7.05 -8.06 5.92
C HIS A 66 -7.12 -9.45 5.26
N SER A 67 -6.44 -10.47 5.77
CA SER A 67 -6.40 -11.80 5.12
C SER A 67 -7.61 -12.70 5.42
N LYS A 68 -8.72 -12.16 5.97
CA LYS A 68 -9.82 -12.98 6.54
C LYS A 68 -11.24 -12.55 6.16
N GLN A 69 -11.46 -12.00 4.96
CA GLN A 69 -12.82 -11.76 4.46
C GLN A 69 -12.98 -12.03 2.95
N GLN A 70 -12.79 -13.28 2.52
CA GLN A 70 -13.21 -13.71 1.17
C GLN A 70 -13.57 -15.21 1.07
N GLN A 71 -14.59 -15.63 1.82
CA GLN A 71 -15.44 -16.80 1.53
C GLN A 71 -16.67 -16.82 2.46
N GLN A 72 -17.80 -17.35 1.96
CA GLN A 72 -19.18 -17.13 2.45
C GLN A 72 -19.64 -15.67 2.21
N GLY A 73 -20.75 -15.38 1.50
CA GLY A 73 -21.76 -16.23 0.88
C GLY A 73 -23.01 -16.41 1.75
N GLY A 74 -24.11 -15.79 1.35
CA GLY A 74 -25.41 -15.87 2.04
C GLY A 74 -26.32 -14.68 1.72
N GLU A 75 -27.39 -14.91 0.96
CA GLU A 75 -28.49 -13.95 0.76
C GLU A 75 -29.44 -14.01 1.96
N SER A 76 -29.88 -12.85 2.49
CA SER A 76 -31.07 -12.76 3.36
C SER A 76 -31.62 -11.33 3.41
N LYS A 77 -32.94 -11.21 3.55
CA LYS A 77 -33.69 -9.94 3.46
C LYS A 77 -34.38 -9.59 4.77
N ASN A 78 -34.39 -8.28 5.07
CA ASN A 78 -35.52 -7.56 5.67
C ASN A 78 -36.02 -7.98 7.08
N LYS A 79 -35.88 -7.09 8.08
CA LYS A 79 -37.06 -6.48 8.72
C LYS A 79 -36.75 -5.19 9.51
N LYS A 80 -37.81 -4.40 9.69
CA LYS A 80 -37.89 -3.07 10.32
C LYS A 80 -38.47 -3.19 11.73
N SER A 81 -38.05 -2.32 12.64
CA SER A 81 -38.83 -1.94 13.84
C SER A 81 -38.43 -0.55 14.35
N GLU A 82 -39.38 0.39 14.44
CA GLU A 82 -39.39 1.43 15.48
C GLU A 82 -39.51 0.75 16.89
N ASP A 83 -39.31 1.36 18.06
CA ASP A 83 -39.36 2.76 18.53
C ASP A 83 -38.64 2.83 19.93
N ASN A 84 -38.44 3.91 20.72
CA ASN A 84 -38.72 5.36 20.71
C ASN A 84 -37.71 6.04 21.71
N GLN A 85 -37.90 7.33 22.01
CA GLN A 85 -37.55 8.08 23.24
C GLN A 85 -36.11 8.60 23.50
N SER A 86 -36.03 9.94 23.56
CA SER A 86 -34.93 10.75 24.14
C SER A 86 -35.02 10.83 25.67
N PRO A 87 -34.04 11.49 26.31
CA PRO A 87 -34.41 12.67 27.12
C PRO A 87 -33.72 13.97 26.65
N LYS A 88 -34.13 15.10 27.24
CA LYS A 88 -33.69 16.47 26.87
C LYS A 88 -32.43 16.93 27.61
N GLY A 89 -31.76 17.94 27.05
CA GLY A 89 -30.79 18.79 27.73
C GLY A 89 -30.72 20.18 27.08
N GLU A 90 -31.05 21.22 27.84
CA GLU A 90 -30.85 22.65 27.56
C GLU A 90 -29.47 23.08 28.11
N SER A 91 -28.79 24.15 27.70
CA SER A 91 -28.91 25.09 26.58
C SER A 91 -27.52 25.73 26.31
N ASP A 92 -27.40 26.54 25.25
CA ASP A 92 -26.67 27.83 25.18
C ASP A 92 -25.94 28.07 23.83
N THR A 93 -26.33 29.16 23.18
CA THR A 93 -25.61 29.89 22.11
C THR A 93 -25.86 31.38 22.37
N PRO A 94 -24.87 32.27 22.16
CA PRO A 94 -24.18 32.55 20.90
C PRO A 94 -22.67 32.21 20.96
N GLU A 95 -21.81 32.44 19.96
CA GLU A 95 -21.91 33.30 18.77
C GLU A 95 -21.31 32.64 17.50
N SER A 96 -20.92 33.44 16.50
CA SER A 96 -20.83 33.00 15.09
C SER A 96 -19.41 32.84 14.54
N VAL A 97 -19.35 32.16 13.38
CA VAL A 97 -18.17 31.99 12.50
C VAL A 97 -17.03 31.11 13.05
N ASP A 98 -17.15 29.80 12.85
CA ASP A 98 -16.34 29.19 11.78
C ASP A 98 -17.01 27.94 11.19
N GLY A 99 -16.82 27.68 9.90
CA GLY A 99 -17.46 26.56 9.22
C GLY A 99 -16.49 25.40 8.98
N ASP A 100 -16.81 24.18 9.45
CA ASP A 100 -15.99 22.96 9.29
C ASP A 100 -15.34 22.83 7.90
N THR A 101 -14.09 23.31 7.78
CA THR A 101 -13.35 23.28 6.51
C THR A 101 -12.88 21.86 6.15
N SER A 102 -12.86 20.97 7.15
CA SER A 102 -12.59 19.54 7.06
C SER A 102 -13.39 18.83 5.96
N PHE A 103 -12.69 18.07 5.11
CA PHE A 103 -13.27 17.32 3.99
C PHE A 103 -14.45 16.43 4.40
N LEU A 104 -14.35 15.74 5.55
CA LEU A 104 -15.41 14.87 6.07
C LEU A 104 -16.65 15.65 6.55
N GLY A 105 -16.48 16.88 7.06
CA GLY A 105 -17.59 17.76 7.44
C GLY A 105 -18.38 18.23 6.23
N LYS A 106 -17.66 18.66 5.18
CA LYS A 106 -18.22 18.99 3.86
C LYS A 106 -18.96 17.80 3.25
N LEU A 107 -18.33 16.62 3.21
CA LEU A 107 -18.93 15.40 2.65
C LEU A 107 -20.20 14.97 3.41
N LYS A 108 -20.20 15.03 4.75
CA LYS A 108 -21.42 14.78 5.56
C LYS A 108 -22.51 15.80 5.23
N ARG A 109 -22.19 17.09 5.12
CA ARG A 109 -23.17 18.13 4.76
C ARG A 109 -23.76 17.94 3.36
N THR A 110 -22.97 17.47 2.39
CA THR A 110 -23.46 17.19 1.03
C THR A 110 -24.35 15.95 0.95
N ILE A 111 -24.13 14.92 1.79
CA ILE A 111 -24.90 13.66 1.74
C ILE A 111 -26.13 13.69 2.67
N PHE A 112 -26.06 14.41 3.80
CA PHE A 112 -27.07 14.36 4.86
C PHE A 112 -27.63 15.73 5.28
N GLY A 113 -27.30 16.82 4.55
CA GLY A 113 -27.71 18.19 4.89
C GLY A 113 -28.63 18.82 3.85
N SER A 114 -29.94 18.85 4.16
CA SER A 114 -30.95 19.73 3.57
C SER A 114 -32.05 20.00 4.60
#